data_AF-A0A494WZL9-F1
#
_entry.id   AF-A0A494WZL9-F1
#
_cell.length_a   1.000
_cell.length_b   1.000
_cell.length_c   1.000
_cell.angle_alpha   90.00
_cell.angle_beta   90.00
_cell.angle_gamma   90.00
#
_symmetry.space_group_name_H-M   'P 1'
#
loop_
_entity.id
_entity.type
_entity.pdbx_description
1 polymer ?
#
loop_
_entity_poly.entity_id
_entity_poly.type
_entity_poly.pdbx_seq_one_letter_code
_entity_poly.pdbx_strand_id
1 'polypeptide(L)'
;MGSSNATILTTTVTLPTASYVYVQSDGRVFPAGAAIAALSIWADGGEISNDSVIDWSKTTNAQQHSYNVIGATYLAAGTHVLRVNASTLNGASFVVGAGSNLSVMTSPADTVMVSRVAQDTAPLSFATAGLKRGSPLPHQPLVSQMINTGGRATVALASGRAFLGGAPGDPLTAIYLNGQEPANNVGTWADNDTWKGAENQSPFFNHAFYAQPGNQATVSWDASALPYCEDDSCSGLVNIVNYKVGAGSTLVTLSGMTVAGSAPTAYTAYNRTNYIDIGSSSGVPPTGTNVVLAQADIVIPQGHNGVVLFTGKSRVQGDGADAGGTVSMWLAIDGVQRGSTGIQQLRLPDCVSTRTIGTSYLSAAPGERLAPGTHHVTLYGRADGSFKHMSMTRDLPLLWFD
;
A
#
# COMPACT_ATOMS: atom_id res chain seq x y z
N MET A 1 21.50 -10.55 -19.30
CA MET A 1 20.85 -9.35 -19.87
C MET A 1 20.95 -8.27 -18.81
N GLY A 2 21.57 -7.11 -19.12
CA GLY A 2 21.84 -6.09 -18.12
C GLY A 2 20.56 -5.35 -17.72
N SER A 3 20.27 -5.27 -16.43
CA SER A 3 19.24 -4.37 -15.89
C SER A 3 19.67 -2.93 -16.15
N SER A 4 18.89 -2.15 -16.90
CA SER A 4 19.08 -0.70 -16.97
C SER A 4 18.35 -0.06 -15.80
N ASN A 5 19.06 0.74 -15.00
CA ASN A 5 18.51 1.48 -13.87
C ASN A 5 18.48 2.99 -14.21
N ALA A 6 17.38 3.66 -13.91
CA ALA A 6 17.21 5.09 -14.07
C ALA A 6 16.71 5.71 -12.75
N THR A 7 17.38 6.78 -12.30
CA THR A 7 16.84 7.61 -11.22
C THR A 7 15.68 8.44 -11.75
N ILE A 8 14.51 8.28 -11.14
CA ILE A 8 13.27 8.97 -11.56
C ILE A 8 12.95 10.18 -10.67
N LEU A 9 13.35 10.14 -9.40
CA LEU A 9 13.17 11.22 -8.44
C LEU A 9 14.41 11.29 -7.56
N THR A 10 14.82 12.49 -7.16
CA THR A 10 15.96 12.72 -6.28
C THR A 10 15.64 13.84 -5.31
N THR A 11 16.13 13.70 -4.08
CA THR A 11 16.13 14.77 -3.09
C THR A 11 17.38 14.66 -2.24
N THR A 12 17.65 15.71 -1.48
CA THR A 12 18.76 15.78 -0.55
C THR A 12 18.21 16.15 0.82
N VAL A 13 18.69 15.46 1.86
CA VAL A 13 18.43 15.83 3.26
C VAL A 13 19.73 16.13 3.97
N THR A 14 19.69 17.06 4.91
CA THR A 14 20.84 17.34 5.78
C THR A 14 20.45 17.07 7.22
N LEU A 15 21.17 16.14 7.84
CA LEU A 15 20.95 15.70 9.20
C LEU A 15 21.95 16.41 10.11
N PRO A 16 21.51 17.24 11.07
CA PRO A 16 22.41 17.91 12.01
C PRO A 16 23.06 16.93 12.98
N THR A 17 22.41 15.78 13.21
CA THR A 17 22.86 14.66 14.02
C THR A 17 22.46 13.38 13.32
N ALA A 18 23.15 12.27 13.59
CA ALA A 18 22.74 10.98 13.08
C ALA A 18 21.31 10.63 13.55
N SER A 19 20.46 10.19 12.63
CA SER A 19 19.05 9.91 12.92
C SER A 19 18.47 8.87 11.95
N TYR A 20 17.33 8.31 12.34
CA TYR A 20 16.54 7.50 11.42
C TYR A 20 15.88 8.39 10.36
N VAL A 21 15.84 7.89 9.14
CA VAL A 21 15.11 8.46 8.02
C VAL A 21 14.10 7.43 7.53
N TYR A 22 12.82 7.80 7.53
CA TYR A 22 11.76 7.05 6.86
C TYR A 22 11.59 7.58 5.43
N VAL A 23 11.37 6.66 4.50
CA VAL A 23 11.12 6.98 3.09
C VAL A 23 9.89 6.26 2.58
N GLN A 24 9.14 6.95 1.74
CA GLN A 24 8.01 6.39 1.01
C GLN A 24 7.93 7.00 -0.38
N SER A 25 7.68 6.18 -1.39
CA SER A 25 7.31 6.64 -2.72
C SER A 25 6.12 5.82 -3.20
N ASP A 26 5.11 6.55 -3.66
CA ASP A 26 3.93 6.04 -4.32
C ASP A 26 3.81 6.67 -5.69
N GLY A 27 3.29 5.90 -6.63
CA GLY A 27 3.06 6.38 -7.97
C GLY A 27 2.50 5.29 -8.84
N ARG A 28 2.74 5.40 -10.15
CA ARG A 28 2.14 4.52 -11.13
C ARG A 28 3.11 4.18 -12.24
N VAL A 29 2.99 2.97 -12.75
CA VAL A 29 3.79 2.49 -13.88
C VAL A 29 2.92 1.83 -14.93
N PHE A 30 3.38 1.91 -16.17
CA PHE A 30 2.67 1.43 -17.34
C PHE A 30 3.58 0.49 -18.13
N PRO A 31 3.06 -0.65 -18.61
CA PRO A 31 3.80 -1.51 -19.51
C PRO A 31 3.98 -0.82 -20.87
N ALA A 32 5.18 -0.90 -21.46
CA ALA A 32 5.36 -0.65 -22.90
C ALA A 32 5.39 -1.96 -23.72
N GLY A 33 5.03 -3.08 -23.08
CA GLY A 33 5.06 -4.43 -23.61
C GLY A 33 5.15 -5.45 -22.47
N ALA A 34 5.77 -6.60 -22.75
CA ALA A 34 6.02 -7.68 -21.79
C ALA A 34 7.12 -7.34 -20.77
N ALA A 35 7.04 -6.17 -20.13
CA ALA A 35 8.06 -5.63 -19.24
C ALA A 35 7.98 -6.19 -17.81
N ILE A 36 9.11 -6.17 -17.11
CA ILE A 36 9.18 -6.41 -15.68
C ILE A 36 9.77 -5.16 -15.04
N ALA A 37 8.91 -4.32 -14.47
CA ALA A 37 9.31 -3.10 -13.79
C ALA A 37 9.64 -3.38 -12.33
N ALA A 38 10.71 -2.76 -11.83
CA ALA A 38 11.09 -2.79 -10.42
C ALA A 38 11.45 -1.37 -9.95
N LEU A 39 10.92 -0.96 -8.81
CA LEU A 39 11.21 0.32 -8.18
C LEU A 39 11.74 0.12 -6.77
N SER A 40 12.73 0.92 -6.38
CA SER A 40 13.29 0.95 -5.02
C SER A 40 13.86 2.33 -4.68
N ILE A 41 14.04 2.61 -3.39
CA ILE A 41 14.64 3.85 -2.87
C ILE A 41 16.05 3.57 -2.40
N TRP A 42 16.96 4.46 -2.77
CA TRP A 42 18.37 4.39 -2.47
C TRP A 42 18.80 5.62 -1.66
N ALA A 43 19.72 5.44 -0.72
CA ALA A 43 20.43 6.51 -0.02
C ALA A 43 21.93 6.31 -0.20
N ASP A 44 22.64 7.33 -0.68
CA ASP A 44 24.10 7.36 -0.86
C ASP A 44 24.69 6.13 -1.60
N GLY A 45 23.93 5.59 -2.55
CA GLY A 45 24.35 4.45 -3.36
C GLY A 45 24.03 3.07 -2.76
N GLY A 46 23.31 2.99 -1.63
CA GLY A 46 22.75 1.73 -1.11
C GLY A 46 21.22 1.72 -1.15
N GLU A 47 20.63 0.55 -1.41
CA GLU A 47 19.17 0.37 -1.38
C GLU A 47 18.63 0.29 0.05
N ILE A 48 17.61 1.10 0.36
CA ILE A 48 17.06 1.26 1.70
C ILE A 48 15.57 0.92 1.83
N SER A 49 14.91 0.49 0.74
CA SER A 49 13.50 0.10 0.73
C SER A 49 13.29 -1.39 0.39
N ASN A 50 12.03 -1.78 0.20
CA ASN A 50 11.67 -2.94 -0.60
C ASN A 50 11.82 -2.69 -2.11
N ASP A 51 11.76 -3.78 -2.87
CA ASP A 51 11.48 -3.77 -4.31
C ASP A 51 9.97 -3.82 -4.55
N SER A 52 9.44 -2.84 -5.27
CA SER A 52 8.09 -2.90 -5.84
C SER A 52 8.20 -3.42 -7.27
N VAL A 53 7.78 -4.67 -7.50
CA VAL A 53 7.90 -5.34 -8.81
C VAL A 53 6.53 -5.57 -9.43
N ILE A 54 6.41 -5.23 -10.70
CA ILE A 54 5.25 -5.52 -11.53
C ILE A 54 5.72 -6.23 -12.80
N ASP A 55 5.22 -7.46 -13.01
CA ASP A 55 5.64 -8.34 -14.10
C ASP A 55 4.49 -8.57 -15.08
N TRP A 56 4.54 -7.83 -16.19
CA TRP A 56 3.61 -7.98 -17.31
C TRP A 56 4.11 -8.98 -18.36
N SER A 57 5.20 -9.71 -18.11
CA SER A 57 5.85 -10.52 -19.15
C SER A 57 5.01 -11.71 -19.63
N LYS A 58 4.04 -12.15 -18.82
CA LYS A 58 3.19 -13.32 -19.10
C LYS A 58 1.70 -13.01 -19.15
N THR A 59 1.29 -11.80 -18.77
CA THR A 59 -0.14 -11.43 -18.81
C THR A 59 -0.58 -11.21 -20.25
N THR A 60 -1.80 -11.64 -20.55
CA THR A 60 -2.46 -11.31 -21.83
C THR A 60 -3.19 -9.97 -21.79
N ASN A 61 -3.24 -9.33 -20.63
CA ASN A 61 -4.02 -8.13 -20.39
C ASN A 61 -3.23 -7.12 -19.55
N ALA A 62 -2.07 -6.70 -20.05
CA ALA A 62 -1.18 -5.80 -19.34
C ALA A 62 -1.84 -4.44 -19.09
N GLN A 63 -1.97 -4.05 -17.81
CA GLN A 63 -2.59 -2.80 -17.38
C GLN A 63 -1.63 -1.94 -16.57
N GLN A 64 -1.90 -0.63 -16.53
CA GLN A 64 -1.25 0.27 -15.59
C GLN A 64 -1.53 -0.16 -14.14
N HIS A 65 -0.50 -0.07 -13.30
CA HIS A 65 -0.57 -0.45 -11.90
C HIS A 65 0.10 0.58 -10.98
N SER A 66 -0.35 0.66 -9.73
CA SER A 66 0.29 1.47 -8.69
C SER A 66 1.56 0.80 -8.17
N TYR A 67 2.57 1.57 -7.79
CA TYR A 67 3.69 1.04 -7.02
C TYR A 67 3.73 1.72 -5.65
N ASN A 68 4.28 1.00 -4.68
CA ASN A 68 4.59 1.53 -3.36
C ASN A 68 5.96 0.97 -2.95
N VAL A 69 6.84 1.86 -2.51
CA VAL A 69 8.13 1.50 -1.91
C VAL A 69 8.26 2.24 -0.59
N ILE A 70 8.63 1.51 0.46
CA ILE A 70 8.87 2.06 1.79
C ILE A 70 10.20 1.58 2.34
N GLY A 71 10.78 2.36 3.23
CA GLY A 71 12.02 1.98 3.91
C GLY A 71 12.28 2.83 5.12
N ALA A 72 13.17 2.35 5.98
CA ALA A 72 13.77 3.15 7.02
C ALA A 72 15.25 2.77 7.17
N THR A 73 16.09 3.75 7.43
CA THR A 73 17.53 3.53 7.63
C THR A 73 18.09 4.55 8.62
N TYR A 74 19.15 4.19 9.33
CA TYR A 74 19.87 5.11 10.21
C TYR A 74 21.02 5.75 9.43
N LEU A 75 21.00 7.07 9.29
CA LEU A 75 22.02 7.82 8.58
C LEU A 75 22.86 8.63 9.56
N ALA A 76 24.13 8.83 9.23
CA ALA A 76 25.04 9.66 9.99
C ALA A 76 24.62 11.15 9.95
N ALA A 77 25.27 12.01 10.73
CA ALA A 77 25.15 13.44 10.53
C ALA A 77 25.80 13.83 9.18
N GLY A 78 25.17 14.74 8.45
CA GLY A 78 25.67 15.19 7.15
C GLY A 78 24.59 15.30 6.09
N THR A 79 25.03 15.50 4.85
CA THR A 79 24.15 15.63 3.69
C THR A 79 24.07 14.30 2.94
N HIS A 80 22.85 13.83 2.70
CA HIS A 80 22.55 12.54 2.09
C HIS A 80 21.71 12.73 0.83
N VAL A 81 21.99 11.95 -0.20
CA VAL A 81 21.23 11.96 -1.46
C VAL A 81 20.33 10.75 -1.51
N LEU A 82 19.02 11.00 -1.61
CA LEU A 82 18.00 9.97 -1.70
C LEU A 82 17.36 9.96 -3.08
N ARG A 83 17.16 8.77 -3.64
CA ARG A 83 16.69 8.58 -5.01
C ARG A 83 15.65 7.49 -5.08
N VAL A 84 14.61 7.70 -5.88
CA VAL A 84 13.79 6.59 -6.38
C VAL A 84 14.42 6.13 -7.69
N ASN A 85 14.74 4.85 -7.75
CA ASN A 85 15.30 4.18 -8.90
C ASN A 85 14.24 3.27 -9.54
N ALA A 86 14.18 3.30 -10.86
CA ALA A 86 13.33 2.45 -11.67
C ALA A 86 14.22 1.58 -12.57
N SER A 87 13.98 0.27 -12.57
CA SER A 87 14.76 -0.68 -13.33
C SER A 87 13.88 -1.67 -14.08
N THR A 88 14.35 -2.12 -15.24
CA THR A 88 13.73 -3.24 -15.96
C THR A 88 14.53 -4.51 -15.69
N LEU A 89 13.83 -5.58 -15.31
CA LEU A 89 14.48 -6.87 -14.97
C LEU A 89 14.67 -7.78 -16.18
N ASN A 90 13.97 -7.51 -17.29
CA ASN A 90 14.10 -8.28 -18.54
C ASN A 90 14.55 -7.44 -19.75
N GLY A 91 14.86 -6.16 -19.55
CA GLY A 91 15.33 -5.25 -20.60
C GLY A 91 14.22 -4.61 -21.44
N ALA A 92 12.96 -5.02 -21.28
CA ALA A 92 11.83 -4.35 -21.93
C ALA A 92 11.48 -3.05 -21.20
N SER A 93 11.13 -2.02 -21.96
CA SER A 93 10.82 -0.69 -21.42
C SER A 93 9.46 -0.66 -20.72
N PHE A 94 9.34 0.25 -19.77
CA PHE A 94 8.09 0.64 -19.12
C PHE A 94 8.14 2.15 -18.85
N VAL A 95 6.99 2.72 -18.50
CA VAL A 95 6.87 4.16 -18.22
C VAL A 95 6.55 4.35 -16.75
N VAL A 96 7.22 5.30 -16.10
CA VAL A 96 6.81 5.83 -14.79
C VAL A 96 5.95 7.06 -15.02
N GLY A 97 4.74 7.04 -14.48
CA GLY A 97 3.76 8.12 -14.65
C GLY A 97 4.10 9.37 -13.85
N ALA A 98 3.72 10.53 -14.41
CA ALA A 98 3.63 11.76 -13.65
C ALA A 98 2.69 11.61 -12.44
N GLY A 99 2.94 12.37 -11.39
CA GLY A 99 2.25 12.23 -10.11
C GLY A 99 2.82 11.11 -9.22
N SER A 100 4.03 10.63 -9.51
CA SER A 100 4.84 9.85 -8.57
C SER A 100 5.55 10.80 -7.59
N ASN A 101 5.77 10.39 -6.34
CA ASN A 101 6.40 11.24 -5.31
C ASN A 101 7.64 10.60 -4.69
N LEU A 102 8.39 11.36 -3.89
CA LEU A 102 9.40 10.85 -2.97
C LEU A 102 9.27 11.61 -1.66
N SER A 103 8.75 10.94 -0.63
CA SER A 103 8.61 11.45 0.72
C SER A 103 9.81 10.98 1.55
N VAL A 104 10.51 11.93 2.18
CA VAL A 104 11.65 11.67 3.06
C VAL A 104 11.42 12.39 4.37
N MET A 105 11.27 11.62 5.45
CA MET A 105 10.99 12.12 6.79
C MET A 105 12.17 11.78 7.70
N THR A 106 12.74 12.81 8.33
CA THR A 106 13.89 12.69 9.21
C THR A 106 13.42 12.68 10.66
N SER A 107 13.96 11.78 11.48
CA SER A 107 13.51 11.55 12.86
C SER A 107 12.01 11.27 12.94
N PRO A 108 11.48 10.29 12.18
CA PRO A 108 10.04 10.06 11.99
C PRO A 108 9.31 9.53 13.24
N ALA A 109 10.03 9.15 14.28
CA ALA A 109 9.50 8.60 15.53
C ALA A 109 10.63 8.43 16.55
N ASP A 110 10.26 8.37 17.83
CA ASP A 110 11.17 8.01 18.93
C ASP A 110 11.73 6.59 18.77
N THR A 111 10.88 5.67 18.30
CA THR A 111 11.25 4.28 18.02
C THR A 111 10.93 3.94 16.58
N VAL A 112 11.96 3.50 15.86
CA VAL A 112 11.88 3.04 14.47
C VAL A 112 12.41 1.61 14.42
N MET A 113 11.64 0.70 13.86
CA MET A 113 12.11 -0.65 13.52
C MET A 113 11.85 -0.95 12.06
N VAL A 114 12.80 -1.64 11.44
CA VAL A 114 12.72 -2.10 10.05
C VAL A 114 13.14 -3.56 9.99
N SER A 115 12.39 -4.36 9.24
CA SER A 115 12.69 -5.77 9.02
C SER A 115 12.35 -6.13 7.60
N ARG A 116 13.15 -7.01 7.01
CA ARG A 116 12.99 -7.44 5.62
C ARG A 116 12.97 -8.95 5.53
N VAL A 117 12.17 -9.46 4.60
CA VAL A 117 12.22 -10.85 4.18
C VAL A 117 13.58 -11.08 3.50
N ALA A 118 14.40 -11.97 4.06
CA ALA A 118 15.78 -12.15 3.61
C ALA A 118 15.90 -12.89 2.26
N GLN A 119 14.97 -13.80 1.97
CA GLN A 119 14.94 -14.61 0.75
C GLN A 119 13.51 -14.81 0.30
N ASP A 120 13.29 -15.05 -0.99
CA ASP A 120 11.98 -15.44 -1.49
C ASP A 120 11.43 -16.60 -0.65
N THR A 121 10.16 -16.52 -0.26
CA THR A 121 9.56 -17.55 0.58
C THR A 121 9.46 -18.88 -0.18
N ALA A 122 9.35 -19.97 0.57
CA ALA A 122 8.75 -21.19 0.02
C ALA A 122 7.31 -20.88 -0.45
N PRO A 123 6.74 -21.69 -1.37
CA PRO A 123 5.33 -21.56 -1.73
C PRO A 123 4.44 -21.64 -0.49
N LEU A 124 3.57 -20.64 -0.33
CA LEU A 124 2.62 -20.44 0.77
C LEU A 124 1.24 -20.87 0.28
N SER A 125 0.55 -21.69 1.07
CA SER A 125 -0.78 -22.20 0.76
C SER A 125 -1.65 -22.14 2.00
N PHE A 126 -2.93 -21.79 1.82
CA PHE A 126 -3.85 -21.58 2.91
C PHE A 126 -5.17 -22.33 2.67
N ALA A 127 -5.70 -22.99 3.69
CA ALA A 127 -6.99 -23.66 3.60
C ALA A 127 -8.13 -22.70 3.97
N THR A 128 -8.86 -22.21 2.97
CA THR A 128 -9.95 -21.22 3.14
C THR A 128 -11.35 -21.81 3.00
N ALA A 129 -11.45 -23.13 2.83
CA ALA A 129 -12.71 -23.84 2.64
C ALA A 129 -13.71 -23.55 3.77
N GLY A 130 -14.88 -23.01 3.43
CA GLY A 130 -15.96 -22.78 4.39
C GLY A 130 -15.72 -21.63 5.39
N LEU A 131 -14.64 -20.86 5.25
CA LEU A 131 -14.43 -19.66 6.04
C LEU A 131 -15.42 -18.58 5.61
N LYS A 132 -16.05 -17.95 6.60
CA LYS A 132 -17.05 -16.90 6.42
C LYS A 132 -16.58 -15.60 7.05
N ARG A 133 -17.15 -14.48 6.60
CA ARG A 133 -17.04 -13.16 7.22
C ARG A 133 -17.29 -13.29 8.72
N GLY A 134 -16.46 -12.62 9.51
CA GLY A 134 -16.49 -12.74 10.98
C GLY A 134 -15.55 -13.83 11.53
N SER A 135 -14.94 -14.66 10.67
CA SER A 135 -13.96 -15.68 11.08
C SER A 135 -12.54 -15.23 10.77
N PRO A 136 -11.54 -15.50 11.63
CA PRO A 136 -10.14 -15.20 11.33
C PRO A 136 -9.63 -16.04 10.14
N LEU A 137 -8.67 -15.52 9.39
CA LEU A 137 -8.01 -16.29 8.33
C LEU A 137 -6.81 -17.08 8.84
N PRO A 138 -6.50 -18.25 8.23
CA PRO A 138 -5.19 -18.86 8.36
C PRO A 138 -4.13 -17.87 7.86
N HIS A 139 -3.03 -17.76 8.60
CA HIS A 139 -1.98 -16.81 8.27
C HIS A 139 -0.60 -17.36 8.61
N GLN A 140 0.43 -16.78 8.00
CA GLN A 140 1.82 -17.06 8.29
C GLN A 140 2.62 -15.75 8.34
N PRO A 141 3.32 -15.46 9.44
CA PRO A 141 4.21 -14.31 9.52
C PRO A 141 5.32 -14.38 8.47
N LEU A 142 5.50 -13.29 7.72
CA LEU A 142 6.60 -13.10 6.77
C LEU A 142 7.82 -12.50 7.47
N VAL A 143 7.55 -11.47 8.29
CA VAL A 143 8.49 -10.80 9.20
C VAL A 143 7.76 -10.33 10.43
N SER A 144 8.44 -10.32 11.58
CA SER A 144 7.87 -9.88 12.87
C SER A 144 8.85 -8.99 13.61
N GLN A 145 8.32 -8.02 14.32
CA GLN A 145 9.05 -7.06 15.16
C GLN A 145 8.45 -7.06 16.55
N MET A 146 9.31 -7.26 17.56
CA MET A 146 8.93 -7.01 18.95
C MET A 146 9.21 -5.53 19.25
N ILE A 147 8.15 -4.75 19.41
CA ILE A 147 8.22 -3.32 19.65
C ILE A 147 8.00 -3.01 21.13
N ASN A 148 8.80 -2.08 21.66
CA ASN A 148 8.58 -1.46 22.96
C ASN A 148 8.04 -0.06 22.74
N THR A 149 6.72 0.08 22.76
CA THR A 149 6.06 1.35 22.42
C THR A 149 5.89 2.25 23.64
N GLY A 150 6.05 1.69 24.86
CA GLY A 150 5.66 2.38 26.09
C GLY A 150 4.18 2.77 26.12
N GLY A 151 3.33 2.04 25.38
CA GLY A 151 1.89 2.29 25.25
C GLY A 151 1.56 3.40 24.24
N ARG A 152 2.54 3.93 23.51
CA ARG A 152 2.33 5.03 22.56
C ARG A 152 1.75 4.53 21.24
N ALA A 153 1.07 5.44 20.53
CA ALA A 153 0.54 5.18 19.21
C ALA A 153 1.65 4.68 18.26
N THR A 154 1.31 3.70 17.45
CA THR A 154 2.24 3.05 16.52
C THR A 154 1.63 2.98 15.13
N VAL A 155 2.38 3.47 14.15
CA VAL A 155 2.10 3.28 12.73
C VAL A 155 2.95 2.11 12.24
N ALA A 156 2.33 1.19 11.50
CA ALA A 156 3.02 0.10 10.84
C ALA A 156 2.75 0.14 9.34
N LEU A 157 3.79 -0.03 8.55
CA LEU A 157 3.75 0.05 7.09
C LEU A 157 4.48 -1.17 6.54
N ALA A 158 3.85 -1.88 5.62
CA ALA A 158 4.46 -3.02 4.95
C ALA A 158 4.36 -2.85 3.43
N SER A 159 5.40 -3.28 2.72
CA SER A 159 5.42 -3.29 1.26
C SER A 159 6.38 -4.35 0.72
N GLY A 160 6.01 -4.96 -0.39
CA GLY A 160 6.82 -5.96 -1.06
C GLY A 160 6.17 -6.45 -2.34
N ARG A 161 6.49 -7.68 -2.73
CA ARG A 161 5.92 -8.31 -3.94
C ARG A 161 5.45 -9.73 -3.63
N ALA A 162 4.34 -10.12 -4.25
CA ALA A 162 3.90 -11.51 -4.28
C ALA A 162 3.89 -12.04 -5.72
N PHE A 163 4.04 -13.35 -5.87
CA PHE A 163 4.03 -14.01 -7.17
C PHE A 163 3.66 -15.47 -7.12
N LEU A 164 3.22 -15.97 -8.26
CA LEU A 164 2.72 -17.33 -8.38
C LEU A 164 3.79 -18.36 -7.98
N GLY A 165 3.42 -19.21 -7.01
CA GLY A 165 4.22 -20.33 -6.52
C GLY A 165 3.65 -21.70 -6.91
N GLY A 166 2.42 -21.73 -7.44
CA GLY A 166 1.70 -22.93 -7.84
C GLY A 166 0.35 -22.58 -8.48
N ALA A 167 -0.75 -22.97 -7.84
CA ALA A 167 -2.10 -22.65 -8.33
C ALA A 167 -2.43 -21.15 -8.14
N PRO A 168 -3.11 -20.52 -9.12
CA PRO A 168 -3.51 -19.12 -9.02
C PRO A 168 -4.69 -18.94 -8.04
N GLY A 169 -4.89 -17.69 -7.63
CA GLY A 169 -6.01 -17.24 -6.82
C GLY A 169 -5.72 -15.86 -6.23
N ASP A 170 -6.23 -15.60 -5.04
CA ASP A 170 -6.25 -14.25 -4.41
C ASP A 170 -5.36 -14.24 -3.16
N PRO A 171 -4.03 -14.08 -3.33
CA PRO A 171 -3.12 -13.93 -2.22
C PRO A 171 -3.44 -12.66 -1.45
N LEU A 172 -3.35 -12.74 -0.14
CA LEU A 172 -3.78 -11.68 0.75
C LEU A 172 -2.70 -11.41 1.79
N THR A 173 -2.43 -10.16 2.14
CA THR A 173 -1.57 -9.81 3.27
C THR A 173 -2.18 -8.75 4.16
N ALA A 174 -1.77 -8.74 5.43
CA ALA A 174 -2.16 -7.73 6.42
C ALA A 174 -1.10 -7.60 7.52
N ILE A 175 -1.18 -6.50 8.28
CA ILE A 175 -0.31 -6.28 9.45
C ILE A 175 -1.06 -6.68 10.71
N TYR A 176 -0.50 -7.64 11.43
CA TYR A 176 -1.06 -8.25 12.63
C TYR A 176 -0.42 -7.65 13.89
N LEU A 177 -1.21 -7.58 14.96
CA LEU A 177 -0.74 -7.20 16.29
C LEU A 177 -0.93 -8.37 17.24
N ASN A 178 0.15 -8.86 17.84
CA ASN A 178 0.15 -10.00 18.77
C ASN A 178 -0.53 -11.24 18.16
N GLY A 179 -0.28 -11.50 16.87
CA GLY A 179 -0.90 -12.60 16.12
C GLY A 179 -2.40 -12.42 15.86
N GLN A 180 -2.97 -11.24 16.17
CA GLN A 180 -4.36 -10.92 15.87
C GLN A 180 -4.47 -10.18 14.54
N GLU A 181 -5.41 -10.66 13.75
CA GLU A 181 -5.80 -10.05 12.48
C GLU A 181 -6.35 -8.63 12.68
N PRO A 182 -6.04 -7.67 11.80
CA PRO A 182 -6.58 -6.32 11.93
C PRO A 182 -8.08 -6.26 11.66
N ALA A 183 -8.80 -5.54 12.52
CA ALA A 183 -10.14 -5.06 12.20
C ALA A 183 -10.09 -3.94 11.14
N ASN A 184 -11.20 -3.67 10.46
CA ASN A 184 -11.27 -2.68 9.39
C ASN A 184 -11.00 -1.24 9.85
N ASN A 185 -10.96 -0.96 11.15
CA ASN A 185 -10.56 0.34 11.69
C ASN A 185 -9.09 0.39 12.14
N VAL A 186 -8.33 -0.69 11.96
CA VAL A 186 -6.97 -0.85 12.50
C VAL A 186 -5.94 -1.04 11.40
N GLY A 187 -6.28 -1.71 10.31
CA GLY A 187 -5.34 -1.93 9.21
C GLY A 187 -6.02 -2.28 7.91
N THR A 188 -5.26 -2.15 6.84
CA THR A 188 -5.65 -2.55 5.49
C THR A 188 -5.22 -3.99 5.20
N TRP A 189 -5.99 -4.63 4.35
CA TRP A 189 -5.65 -5.78 3.55
C TRP A 189 -5.09 -5.35 2.20
N ALA A 190 -4.15 -6.13 1.69
CA ALA A 190 -3.61 -5.99 0.36
C ALA A 190 -3.80 -7.32 -0.38
N ASP A 191 -4.28 -7.22 -1.61
CA ASP A 191 -4.61 -8.32 -2.49
C ASP A 191 -4.14 -7.96 -3.89
N ASN A 192 -3.62 -8.95 -4.60
CA ASN A 192 -3.46 -8.91 -6.04
C ASN A 192 -3.68 -10.32 -6.60
N ASP A 193 -4.71 -10.47 -7.43
CA ASP A 193 -5.01 -11.70 -8.14
C ASP A 193 -3.77 -12.21 -8.92
N THR A 194 -3.54 -13.52 -8.88
CA THR A 194 -2.41 -14.22 -9.53
C THR A 194 -2.83 -15.08 -10.74
N TRP A 195 -4.05 -14.88 -11.25
CA TRP A 195 -4.53 -15.48 -12.48
C TRP A 195 -3.76 -14.99 -13.73
N LYS A 196 -3.84 -15.74 -14.84
CA LYS A 196 -3.13 -15.45 -16.11
C LYS A 196 -3.46 -14.07 -16.74
N GLY A 197 -4.61 -13.51 -16.37
CA GLY A 197 -5.05 -12.18 -16.79
C GLY A 197 -4.43 -11.04 -15.99
N ALA A 198 -3.95 -11.33 -14.78
CA ALA A 198 -3.26 -10.40 -13.91
C ALA A 198 -1.74 -10.43 -14.14
N GLU A 199 -0.99 -9.58 -13.44
CA GLU A 199 0.46 -9.61 -13.49
C GLU A 199 1.04 -10.82 -12.76
N ASN A 200 2.14 -11.34 -13.28
CA ASN A 200 2.78 -12.54 -12.75
C ASN A 200 3.51 -12.28 -11.41
N GLN A 201 3.87 -11.02 -11.17
CA GLN A 201 4.37 -10.45 -9.92
C GLN A 201 3.70 -9.11 -9.73
N SER A 202 3.28 -8.82 -8.51
CA SER A 202 2.57 -7.57 -8.19
C SER A 202 2.91 -7.08 -6.79
N PRO A 203 2.86 -5.75 -6.57
CA PRO A 203 3.25 -5.16 -5.31
C PRO A 203 2.12 -5.25 -4.28
N PHE A 204 2.45 -5.73 -3.09
CA PHE A 204 1.57 -5.75 -1.93
C PHE A 204 2.00 -4.66 -0.98
N PHE A 205 1.06 -3.86 -0.48
CA PHE A 205 1.38 -2.83 0.49
C PHE A 205 0.23 -2.58 1.45
N ASN A 206 0.54 -2.66 2.75
CA ASN A 206 -0.40 -2.51 3.84
C ASN A 206 -0.02 -1.33 4.73
N HIS A 207 -0.98 -0.78 5.45
CA HIS A 207 -0.71 0.03 6.61
C HIS A 207 -1.63 -0.33 7.78
N ALA A 208 -1.20 0.02 8.98
CA ALA A 208 -1.98 -0.16 10.20
C ALA A 208 -1.68 0.95 11.20
N PHE A 209 -2.70 1.29 11.99
CA PHE A 209 -2.60 2.25 13.08
C PHE A 209 -3.06 1.59 14.38
N TYR A 210 -2.14 1.49 15.33
CA TYR A 210 -2.39 0.98 16.67
C TYR A 210 -2.32 2.14 17.65
N ALA A 211 -3.48 2.68 18.03
CA ALA A 211 -3.54 3.81 18.97
C ALA A 211 -2.96 3.45 20.35
N GLN A 212 -3.16 2.20 20.80
CA GLN A 212 -2.72 1.68 22.10
C GLN A 212 -2.29 0.21 21.96
N PRO A 213 -1.09 -0.07 21.42
CA PRO A 213 -0.62 -1.45 21.22
C PRO A 213 -0.22 -2.18 22.52
N GLY A 214 -0.23 -1.48 23.66
CA GLY A 214 0.35 -1.94 24.92
C GLY A 214 1.87 -1.70 24.98
N ASN A 215 2.48 -1.82 26.17
CA ASN A 215 3.89 -1.46 26.39
C ASN A 215 4.88 -2.23 25.50
N GLN A 216 4.63 -3.53 25.35
CA GLN A 216 5.37 -4.43 24.49
C GLN A 216 4.37 -5.16 23.61
N ALA A 217 4.62 -5.18 22.30
CA ALA A 217 3.78 -5.86 21.34
C ALA A 217 4.62 -6.50 20.24
N THR A 218 4.06 -7.52 19.58
CA THR A 218 4.60 -8.05 18.33
C THR A 218 3.78 -7.51 17.17
N VAL A 219 4.42 -6.77 16.27
CA VAL A 219 3.83 -6.39 15.00
C VAL A 219 4.43 -7.28 13.93
N SER A 220 3.59 -7.93 13.13
CA SER A 220 4.04 -8.79 12.05
C SER A 220 3.31 -8.47 10.75
N TRP A 221 4.01 -8.68 9.64
CA TRP A 221 3.38 -8.66 8.33
C TRP A 221 3.15 -10.10 7.91
N ASP A 222 1.90 -10.45 7.66
CA ASP A 222 1.47 -11.82 7.53
C ASP A 222 0.86 -12.05 6.15
N ALA A 223 1.15 -13.23 5.60
CA ALA A 223 0.56 -13.78 4.40
C ALA A 223 -0.68 -14.61 4.75
N SER A 224 -1.69 -14.55 3.88
CA SER A 224 -2.96 -15.27 3.94
C SER A 224 -3.55 -15.45 2.53
N ALA A 225 -4.82 -15.83 2.42
CA ALA A 225 -5.57 -15.93 1.17
C ALA A 225 -7.02 -15.47 1.37
N LEU A 226 -7.59 -14.76 0.40
CA LEU A 226 -8.97 -14.33 0.44
C LEU A 226 -9.90 -15.52 0.16
N PRO A 227 -10.89 -15.85 1.02
CA PRO A 227 -11.86 -16.90 0.70
C PRO A 227 -12.81 -16.44 -0.42
N TYR A 228 -13.02 -17.29 -1.45
CA TYR A 228 -13.90 -16.97 -2.58
C TYR A 228 -15.35 -16.64 -2.18
N CYS A 229 -15.81 -17.13 -1.04
CA CYS A 229 -17.21 -17.06 -0.65
C CYS A 229 -17.39 -16.61 0.81
N GLU A 230 -16.57 -15.67 1.30
CA GLU A 230 -16.72 -15.22 2.69
C GLU A 230 -18.08 -14.54 2.98
N ASP A 231 -18.83 -14.17 1.94
CA ASP A 231 -20.14 -13.51 2.00
C ASP A 231 -21.35 -14.43 1.72
N ASP A 232 -21.17 -15.76 1.73
CA ASP A 232 -22.22 -16.75 1.44
C ASP A 232 -22.78 -16.72 -0.01
N SER A 233 -22.14 -16.01 -0.94
CA SER A 233 -22.58 -15.91 -2.35
C SER A 233 -22.31 -17.17 -3.18
N CYS A 234 -21.40 -18.04 -2.72
CA CYS A 234 -21.12 -19.37 -3.24
C CYS A 234 -20.76 -20.31 -2.07
N SER A 235 -20.84 -21.64 -2.21
CA SER A 235 -20.47 -22.55 -1.12
C SER A 235 -19.58 -23.69 -1.60
N GLY A 236 -18.64 -24.11 -0.76
CA GLY A 236 -17.77 -25.27 -0.99
C GLY A 236 -16.51 -25.02 -1.85
N LEU A 237 -16.25 -23.78 -2.28
CA LEU A 237 -15.06 -23.44 -3.04
C LEU A 237 -13.90 -23.04 -2.12
N VAL A 238 -12.69 -23.44 -2.50
CA VAL A 238 -11.45 -23.12 -1.79
C VAL A 238 -10.65 -22.17 -2.65
N ASN A 239 -10.10 -21.12 -2.04
CA ASN A 239 -9.01 -20.42 -2.69
C ASN A 239 -7.75 -21.27 -2.53
N ILE A 240 -7.40 -22.00 -3.60
CA ILE A 240 -6.24 -22.89 -3.65
C ILE A 240 -4.95 -22.13 -3.97
N VAL A 241 -4.95 -20.80 -3.83
CA VAL A 241 -3.80 -19.96 -4.16
C VAL A 241 -2.54 -20.50 -3.49
N ASN A 242 -1.51 -20.64 -4.31
CA ASN A 242 -0.18 -21.00 -3.87
C ASN A 242 0.81 -19.98 -4.42
N TYR A 243 1.36 -19.17 -3.53
CA TYR A 243 2.15 -17.99 -3.90
C TYR A 243 3.40 -17.84 -3.05
N LYS A 244 4.32 -16.99 -3.49
CA LYS A 244 5.54 -16.64 -2.77
C LYS A 244 5.55 -15.15 -2.51
N VAL A 245 6.27 -14.75 -1.47
CA VAL A 245 6.62 -13.35 -1.20
C VAL A 245 8.10 -13.16 -1.48
N GLY A 246 8.43 -12.09 -2.21
CA GLY A 246 9.80 -11.83 -2.65
C GLY A 246 10.72 -11.35 -1.53
N ALA A 247 12.01 -11.64 -1.65
CA ALA A 247 13.06 -11.05 -0.82
C ALA A 247 13.02 -9.51 -0.87
N GLY A 248 13.47 -8.86 0.20
CA GLY A 248 13.46 -7.40 0.33
C GLY A 248 12.11 -6.80 0.74
N SER A 249 11.03 -7.59 0.68
CA SER A 249 9.71 -7.27 1.25
C SER A 249 9.89 -6.76 2.70
N THR A 250 9.39 -5.56 3.00
CA THR A 250 9.77 -4.74 4.16
C THR A 250 8.59 -4.44 5.07
N LEU A 251 8.82 -4.51 6.39
CA LEU A 251 7.94 -3.98 7.45
C LEU A 251 8.68 -2.87 8.20
N VAL A 252 8.03 -1.71 8.35
CA VAL A 252 8.49 -0.58 9.16
C VAL A 252 7.46 -0.30 10.25
N THR A 253 7.90 -0.14 11.50
CA THR A 253 7.07 0.37 12.59
C THR A 253 7.66 1.66 13.15
N LEU A 254 6.78 2.64 13.37
CA LEU A 254 7.09 3.96 13.90
C LEU A 254 6.26 4.17 15.17
N SER A 255 6.89 4.50 16.29
CA SER A 255 6.20 4.70 17.57
C SER A 255 6.74 5.92 18.33
N GLY A 256 5.83 6.67 18.95
CA GLY A 256 6.17 7.90 19.68
C GLY A 256 6.22 9.17 18.82
N MET A 257 5.42 9.21 17.75
CA MET A 257 5.11 10.42 16.99
C MET A 257 4.31 11.42 17.85
N THR A 258 4.36 12.71 17.52
CA THR A 258 3.61 13.76 18.26
C THR A 258 2.22 13.97 17.66
N VAL A 259 2.12 13.96 16.33
CA VAL A 259 0.89 14.00 15.57
C VAL A 259 0.77 12.68 14.84
N ALA A 260 -0.15 11.80 15.26
CA ALA A 260 -0.45 10.57 14.53
C ALA A 260 -1.93 10.21 14.67
N GLY A 261 -2.49 9.61 13.64
CA GLY A 261 -3.89 9.21 13.63
C GLY A 261 -4.32 8.48 12.39
N SER A 262 -5.62 8.17 12.34
CA SER A 262 -6.24 7.48 11.21
C SER A 262 -7.70 7.85 11.06
N ALA A 263 -8.23 7.69 9.86
CA ALA A 263 -9.64 7.94 9.54
C ALA A 263 -10.33 6.63 9.10
N PRO A 264 -10.76 5.78 10.05
CA PRO A 264 -11.48 4.56 9.73
C PRO A 264 -12.90 4.87 9.26
N THR A 265 -13.40 4.12 8.28
CA THR A 265 -14.81 4.24 7.84
C THR A 265 -15.61 2.96 8.09
N ALA A 266 -14.98 1.90 8.61
CA ALA A 266 -15.62 0.68 9.03
C ALA A 266 -14.93 0.12 10.27
N TYR A 267 -15.71 -0.49 11.17
CA TYR A 267 -15.23 -1.00 12.47
C TYR A 267 -15.40 -2.52 12.61
N THR A 268 -15.93 -3.17 11.59
CA THR A 268 -16.19 -4.61 11.62
C THR A 268 -14.86 -5.36 11.63
N ALA A 269 -14.69 -6.29 12.56
CA ALA A 269 -13.60 -7.24 12.52
C ALA A 269 -13.84 -8.32 11.45
N TYR A 270 -12.77 -8.86 10.87
CA TYR A 270 -12.81 -10.01 9.95
C TYR A 270 -13.76 -9.81 8.75
N ASN A 271 -13.77 -8.61 8.15
CA ASN A 271 -14.63 -8.27 7.01
C ASN A 271 -13.79 -7.68 5.87
N ARG A 272 -13.05 -8.53 5.15
CA ARG A 272 -12.15 -8.10 4.08
C ARG A 272 -12.93 -7.64 2.84
N THR A 273 -14.13 -8.15 2.59
CA THR A 273 -15.00 -7.73 1.48
C THR A 273 -15.90 -6.53 1.83
N ASN A 274 -15.48 -5.63 2.72
CA ASN A 274 -16.27 -4.43 3.04
C ASN A 274 -16.06 -3.35 1.98
N TYR A 275 -16.78 -3.50 0.87
CA TYR A 275 -16.67 -2.63 -0.29
C TYR A 275 -17.59 -1.40 -0.20
N ILE A 276 -17.18 -0.34 -0.87
CA ILE A 276 -17.98 0.83 -1.23
C ILE A 276 -17.92 1.04 -2.74
N ASP A 277 -19.06 1.32 -3.36
CA ASP A 277 -19.12 1.60 -4.79
C ASP A 277 -18.55 2.98 -5.11
N ILE A 278 -17.68 3.04 -6.12
CA ILE A 278 -17.01 4.26 -6.58
C ILE A 278 -17.32 4.62 -8.04
N GLY A 279 -18.07 3.78 -8.74
CA GLY A 279 -18.57 4.11 -10.07
C GLY A 279 -19.38 2.99 -10.74
N SER A 280 -20.45 3.40 -11.41
CA SER A 280 -21.30 2.52 -12.21
C SER A 280 -21.83 3.25 -13.45
N SER A 281 -21.91 2.57 -14.58
CA SER A 281 -22.49 3.07 -15.83
C SER A 281 -24.01 3.07 -15.81
N SER A 282 -24.63 2.31 -14.91
CA SER A 282 -26.09 2.17 -14.79
C SER A 282 -26.61 2.32 -13.36
N GLY A 283 -25.74 2.60 -12.39
CA GLY A 283 -26.02 2.65 -10.97
C GLY A 283 -25.45 3.90 -10.29
N VAL A 284 -25.32 3.83 -8.96
CA VAL A 284 -24.89 4.96 -8.12
C VAL A 284 -23.66 4.54 -7.32
N PRO A 285 -22.61 5.39 -7.22
CA PRO A 285 -22.47 6.66 -7.93
C PRO A 285 -22.17 6.44 -9.42
N PRO A 286 -22.56 7.37 -10.31
CA PRO A 286 -22.20 7.27 -11.72
C PRO A 286 -20.68 7.36 -11.90
N THR A 287 -20.11 6.68 -12.89
CA THR A 287 -18.69 6.82 -13.25
C THR A 287 -18.32 8.29 -13.48
N GLY A 288 -17.11 8.68 -13.09
CA GLY A 288 -16.64 10.07 -13.10
C GLY A 288 -16.94 10.86 -11.82
N THR A 289 -17.63 10.26 -10.85
CA THR A 289 -17.90 10.88 -9.54
C THR A 289 -16.69 10.76 -8.62
N ASN A 290 -16.31 11.86 -7.96
CA ASN A 290 -15.36 11.81 -6.85
C ASN A 290 -16.09 11.30 -5.60
N VAL A 291 -15.68 10.16 -5.05
CA VAL A 291 -16.25 9.55 -3.85
C VAL A 291 -15.30 9.73 -2.69
N VAL A 292 -15.80 10.18 -1.54
CA VAL A 292 -15.01 10.26 -0.31
C VAL A 292 -14.84 8.86 0.27
N LEU A 293 -13.61 8.36 0.31
CA LEU A 293 -13.25 7.08 0.92
C LEU A 293 -13.01 7.23 2.41
N ALA A 294 -12.45 8.36 2.83
CA ALA A 294 -12.28 8.79 4.22
C ALA A 294 -12.04 10.29 4.32
N GLN A 295 -12.34 10.84 5.49
CA GLN A 295 -12.05 12.23 5.82
C GLN A 295 -11.77 12.37 7.31
N ALA A 296 -10.91 13.32 7.67
CA ALA A 296 -10.64 13.68 9.06
C ALA A 296 -10.20 15.14 9.18
N ASP A 297 -10.51 15.73 10.32
CA ASP A 297 -9.87 16.96 10.77
C ASP A 297 -8.63 16.59 11.58
N ILE A 298 -7.48 17.14 11.18
CA ILE A 298 -6.23 16.98 11.91
C ILE A 298 -5.91 18.31 12.60
N VAL A 299 -5.36 18.24 13.80
CA VAL A 299 -4.92 19.43 14.54
C VAL A 299 -3.40 19.43 14.60
N ILE A 300 -2.80 20.48 14.05
CA ILE A 300 -1.37 20.75 14.14
C ILE A 300 -1.14 21.63 15.38
N PRO A 301 -0.43 21.14 16.41
CA PRO A 301 -0.21 21.89 17.63
C PRO A 301 0.61 23.16 17.41
N GLN A 302 0.43 24.15 18.29
CA GLN A 302 1.31 25.31 18.33
C GLN A 302 2.75 24.88 18.62
N GLY A 303 3.71 25.39 17.85
CA GLY A 303 5.12 25.03 17.95
C GLY A 303 5.52 23.78 17.17
N HIS A 304 4.57 23.06 16.57
CA HIS A 304 4.87 21.96 15.65
C HIS A 304 5.50 22.48 14.34
N ASN A 305 6.33 21.67 13.68
CA ASN A 305 7.07 22.08 12.48
C ASN A 305 6.25 22.02 11.17
N GLY A 306 5.00 21.56 11.25
CA GLY A 306 4.05 21.45 10.14
C GLY A 306 4.29 20.29 9.17
N VAL A 307 5.27 19.43 9.43
CA VAL A 307 5.61 18.28 8.60
C VAL A 307 4.79 17.08 9.04
N VAL A 308 3.95 16.56 8.16
CA VAL A 308 3.10 15.40 8.39
C VAL A 308 3.06 14.60 7.10
N LEU A 309 3.24 13.29 7.21
CA LEU A 309 3.01 12.33 6.16
C LEU A 309 1.57 11.82 6.23
N PHE A 310 0.91 11.81 5.08
CA PHE A 310 -0.40 11.22 4.87
C PHE A 310 -0.25 10.07 3.90
N THR A 311 -0.91 8.95 4.17
CA THR A 311 -0.92 7.79 3.26
C THR A 311 -2.30 7.18 3.19
N GLY A 312 -2.75 6.93 1.97
CA GLY A 312 -4.02 6.30 1.66
C GLY A 312 -3.81 4.99 0.93
N LYS A 313 -4.53 3.95 1.31
CA LYS A 313 -4.46 2.61 0.70
C LYS A 313 -5.84 1.99 0.64
N SER A 314 -6.13 1.27 -0.43
CA SER A 314 -7.39 0.53 -0.60
C SER A 314 -7.24 -0.48 -1.73
N ARG A 315 -8.12 -1.48 -1.76
CA ARG A 315 -8.19 -2.46 -2.84
C ARG A 315 -9.32 -2.10 -3.80
N VAL A 316 -9.09 -2.29 -5.08
CA VAL A 316 -10.03 -2.09 -6.18
C VAL A 316 -10.62 -3.43 -6.58
N GLN A 317 -11.95 -3.50 -6.73
CA GLN A 317 -12.67 -4.67 -7.20
C GLN A 317 -13.57 -4.28 -8.39
N GLY A 318 -13.32 -4.90 -9.54
CA GLY A 318 -14.20 -4.82 -10.72
C GLY A 318 -15.08 -6.05 -10.88
N ASP A 319 -15.93 -6.03 -11.91
CA ASP A 319 -16.79 -7.15 -12.34
C ASP A 319 -16.23 -7.75 -13.66
N GLY A 320 -16.39 -9.06 -13.86
CA GLY A 320 -15.96 -9.73 -15.09
C GLY A 320 -16.70 -9.24 -16.35
N ALA A 321 -17.85 -8.57 -16.20
CA ALA A 321 -18.60 -7.95 -17.27
C ALA A 321 -18.21 -6.49 -17.56
N ASP A 322 -17.30 -5.90 -16.78
CA ASP A 322 -16.85 -4.53 -17.00
C ASP A 322 -16.08 -4.41 -18.32
N ALA A 323 -16.40 -3.41 -19.14
CA ALA A 323 -15.62 -3.14 -20.34
C ALA A 323 -14.22 -2.60 -19.99
N GLY A 324 -14.14 -1.86 -18.87
CA GLY A 324 -12.90 -1.35 -18.31
C GLY A 324 -12.84 0.17 -18.23
N GLY A 325 -11.69 0.65 -17.75
CA GLY A 325 -11.43 2.04 -17.46
C GLY A 325 -10.30 2.20 -16.45
N THR A 326 -10.32 3.31 -15.73
CA THR A 326 -9.30 3.69 -14.76
C THR A 326 -9.94 3.99 -13.41
N VAL A 327 -9.37 3.42 -12.36
CA VAL A 327 -9.66 3.78 -10.97
C VAL A 327 -8.51 4.63 -10.45
N SER A 328 -8.83 5.78 -9.86
CA SER A 328 -7.87 6.73 -9.30
C SER A 328 -8.14 7.00 -7.83
N MET A 329 -7.07 7.18 -7.05
CA MET A 329 -7.13 7.57 -5.64
C MET A 329 -6.13 8.68 -5.34
N TRP A 330 -6.56 9.70 -4.61
CA TRP A 330 -5.72 10.85 -4.25
C TRP A 330 -6.14 11.49 -2.93
N LEU A 331 -5.21 12.24 -2.35
CA LEU A 331 -5.42 13.04 -1.15
C LEU A 331 -5.80 14.47 -1.52
N ALA A 332 -6.69 15.08 -0.75
CA ALA A 332 -6.87 16.52 -0.68
C ALA A 332 -6.65 17.01 0.74
N ILE A 333 -5.95 18.13 0.88
CA ILE A 333 -5.77 18.84 2.14
C ILE A 333 -6.31 20.25 1.95
N ASP A 334 -7.26 20.63 2.80
CA ASP A 334 -7.99 21.89 2.73
C ASP A 334 -8.62 22.14 1.35
N GLY A 335 -9.14 21.06 0.75
CA GLY A 335 -9.78 21.07 -0.58
C GLY A 335 -8.81 21.06 -1.76
N VAL A 336 -7.49 21.09 -1.54
CA VAL A 336 -6.49 21.06 -2.62
C VAL A 336 -5.91 19.66 -2.77
N GLN A 337 -5.91 19.11 -3.98
CA GLN A 337 -5.28 17.83 -4.25
C GLN A 337 -3.76 17.90 -4.01
N ARG A 338 -3.24 16.91 -3.28
CA ARG A 338 -1.82 16.82 -2.86
C ARG A 338 -1.27 15.42 -3.10
N GLY A 339 0.06 15.35 -3.20
CA GLY A 339 0.79 14.08 -3.21
C GLY A 339 0.70 13.32 -4.52
N SER A 340 0.94 12.01 -4.42
CA SER A 340 0.89 11.10 -5.56
C SER A 340 -0.54 10.69 -5.90
N THR A 341 -0.75 10.09 -7.07
CA THR A 341 -2.04 9.51 -7.45
C THR A 341 -1.89 8.02 -7.66
N GLY A 342 -2.62 7.24 -6.85
CA GLY A 342 -2.76 5.80 -7.04
C GLY A 342 -3.69 5.53 -8.21
N ILE A 343 -3.27 4.66 -9.11
CA ILE A 343 -4.07 4.27 -10.28
C ILE A 343 -4.07 2.76 -10.45
N GLN A 344 -5.24 2.23 -10.80
CA GLN A 344 -5.40 0.92 -11.42
C GLN A 344 -6.15 1.07 -12.73
N GLN A 345 -5.61 0.53 -13.82
CA GLN A 345 -6.36 0.38 -15.06
C GLN A 345 -6.97 -1.04 -15.11
N LEU A 346 -8.21 -1.15 -15.57
CA LEU A 346 -8.91 -2.42 -15.73
C LEU A 346 -9.43 -2.52 -17.16
N ARG A 347 -9.43 -3.72 -17.73
CA ARG A 347 -9.90 -3.96 -19.09
C ARG A 347 -10.41 -5.38 -19.28
N LEU A 348 -11.49 -5.54 -20.03
CA LEU A 348 -11.99 -6.85 -20.45
C LEU A 348 -10.89 -7.61 -21.23
N PRO A 349 -10.68 -8.93 -21.01
CA PRO A 349 -11.56 -9.86 -20.28
C PRO A 349 -11.28 -10.02 -18.78
N ASP A 350 -10.19 -9.45 -18.24
CA ASP A 350 -9.75 -9.73 -16.87
C ASP A 350 -9.96 -8.52 -15.92
N CYS A 351 -11.10 -7.84 -16.03
CA CYS A 351 -11.48 -6.71 -15.17
C CYS A 351 -11.70 -7.06 -13.70
N VAL A 352 -11.87 -8.34 -13.37
CA VAL A 352 -12.22 -8.80 -12.03
C VAL A 352 -11.03 -8.88 -11.07
N SER A 353 -9.80 -8.85 -11.60
CA SER A 353 -8.59 -9.01 -10.79
C SER A 353 -8.43 -7.87 -9.79
N THR A 354 -8.58 -8.20 -8.51
CA THR A 354 -8.40 -7.28 -7.38
C THR A 354 -7.00 -6.74 -7.34
N ARG A 355 -6.82 -5.45 -7.06
CA ARG A 355 -5.51 -4.80 -6.91
C ARG A 355 -5.47 -3.82 -5.77
N THR A 356 -4.33 -3.73 -5.09
CA THR A 356 -4.11 -2.68 -4.09
C THR A 356 -3.57 -1.42 -4.76
N ILE A 357 -4.15 -0.26 -4.46
CA ILE A 357 -3.67 1.05 -4.91
C ILE A 357 -3.34 1.96 -3.72
N GLY A 358 -2.42 2.90 -3.93
CA GLY A 358 -1.86 3.73 -2.86
C GLY A 358 -1.59 5.17 -3.29
N THR A 359 -1.68 6.09 -2.34
CA THR A 359 -1.28 7.50 -2.50
C THR A 359 -0.59 7.97 -1.23
N SER A 360 0.34 8.90 -1.35
CA SER A 360 0.94 9.56 -0.19
C SER A 360 1.31 11.01 -0.46
N TYR A 361 1.44 11.76 0.63
CA TYR A 361 1.87 13.15 0.62
C TYR A 361 2.66 13.46 1.89
N LEU A 362 3.73 14.24 1.76
CA LEU A 362 4.52 14.76 2.87
C LEU A 362 4.53 16.28 2.82
N SER A 363 4.01 16.94 3.85
CA SER A 363 3.98 18.41 3.97
C SER A 363 5.34 19.00 4.38
N ALA A 364 6.45 18.54 3.80
CA ALA A 364 7.80 18.99 4.17
C ALA A 364 8.35 20.13 3.31
N ALA A 365 7.87 20.26 2.08
CA ALA A 365 8.38 21.24 1.12
C ALA A 365 8.15 22.68 1.61
N PRO A 366 9.05 23.63 1.28
CA PRO A 366 8.82 25.04 1.59
C PRO A 366 7.47 25.53 1.05
N GLY A 367 6.65 26.14 1.91
CA GLY A 367 5.30 26.60 1.56
C GLY A 367 4.19 25.55 1.63
N GLU A 368 4.54 24.27 1.79
CA GLU A 368 3.59 23.15 1.90
C GLU A 368 3.40 22.65 3.34
N ARG A 369 4.24 23.12 4.27
CA ARG A 369 4.11 22.81 5.70
C ARG A 369 2.79 23.31 6.25
N LEU A 370 2.12 22.46 7.01
CA LEU A 370 0.85 22.77 7.64
C LEU A 370 1.06 23.79 8.77
N ALA A 371 0.25 24.83 8.78
CA ALA A 371 0.28 25.81 9.86
C ALA A 371 -0.30 25.21 11.16
N PRO A 372 0.00 25.77 12.34
CA PRO A 372 -0.74 25.41 13.54
C PRO A 372 -2.24 25.69 13.37
N GLY A 373 -3.08 24.72 13.75
CA GLY A 373 -4.53 24.80 13.58
C GLY A 373 -5.15 23.52 13.03
N THR A 374 -6.42 23.61 12.65
CA THR A 374 -7.17 22.48 12.09
C THR A 374 -7.05 22.47 10.57
N HIS A 375 -6.70 21.31 10.00
CA HIS A 375 -6.69 21.06 8.56
C HIS A 375 -7.65 19.93 8.21
N HIS A 376 -8.35 20.06 7.09
CA HIS A 376 -9.28 19.05 6.61
C HIS A 376 -8.60 18.15 5.60
N VAL A 377 -8.54 16.85 5.88
CA VAL A 377 -7.92 15.85 5.01
C VAL A 377 -8.98 14.94 4.45
N THR A 378 -8.98 14.75 3.13
CA THR A 378 -9.92 13.87 2.44
C THR A 378 -9.17 12.93 1.52
N LEU A 379 -9.50 11.64 1.58
CA LEU A 379 -9.10 10.65 0.60
C LEU A 379 -10.25 10.41 -0.37
N TYR A 380 -9.99 10.61 -1.66
CA TYR A 380 -10.97 10.40 -2.71
C TYR A 380 -10.65 9.16 -3.54
N GLY A 381 -11.70 8.50 -4.02
CA GLY A 381 -11.68 7.48 -5.06
C GLY A 381 -12.57 7.88 -6.22
N ARG A 382 -12.23 7.47 -7.44
CA ARG A 382 -13.03 7.71 -8.65
C ARG A 382 -12.78 6.63 -9.68
N ALA A 383 -13.85 6.17 -10.32
CA ALA A 383 -13.77 5.30 -11.49
C ALA A 383 -14.22 6.05 -12.76
N ASP A 384 -13.34 6.11 -13.76
CA ASP A 384 -13.62 6.65 -15.09
C ASP A 384 -13.61 5.52 -16.11
N GLY A 385 -14.71 5.33 -16.85
CA GLY A 385 -14.82 4.25 -17.82
C GLY A 385 -16.22 3.65 -17.85
N SER A 386 -16.31 2.38 -18.24
CA SER A 386 -17.56 1.62 -18.23
C SER A 386 -17.47 0.43 -17.28
N PHE A 387 -18.18 0.58 -16.17
CA PHE A 387 -18.17 -0.33 -15.04
C PHE A 387 -19.59 -0.59 -14.58
N LYS A 388 -19.88 -1.81 -14.15
CA LYS A 388 -21.18 -2.20 -13.61
C LYS A 388 -21.27 -1.82 -12.14
N HIS A 389 -20.27 -2.22 -11.34
CA HIS A 389 -20.14 -1.89 -9.90
C HIS A 389 -18.65 -1.82 -9.55
N MET A 390 -17.96 -0.75 -9.96
CA MET A 390 -16.57 -0.58 -9.55
C MET A 390 -16.53 -0.18 -8.09
N SER A 391 -15.80 -0.94 -7.27
CA SER A 391 -15.81 -0.77 -5.82
C SER A 391 -14.39 -0.69 -5.25
N MET A 392 -14.28 -0.07 -4.07
CA MET A 392 -13.06 0.00 -3.27
C MET A 392 -13.31 -0.49 -1.84
N THR A 393 -12.28 -0.96 -1.15
CA THR A 393 -12.45 -1.46 0.23
C THR A 393 -12.33 -0.37 1.29
N ARG A 394 -13.03 -0.56 2.42
CA ARG A 394 -13.16 0.42 3.54
C ARG A 394 -12.27 0.14 4.75
N ASP A 395 -11.37 -0.82 4.67
CA ASP A 395 -10.44 -1.22 5.71
C ASP A 395 -9.30 -0.19 5.85
N LEU A 396 -9.35 0.59 6.94
CA LEU A 396 -8.48 1.69 7.34
C LEU A 396 -7.91 2.48 6.15
N PRO A 397 -8.73 3.22 5.40
CA PRO A 397 -8.29 3.79 4.13
C PRO A 397 -7.22 4.88 4.26
N LEU A 398 -7.15 5.60 5.39
CA LEU A 398 -6.29 6.78 5.57
C LEU A 398 -5.62 6.79 6.97
N LEU A 399 -4.32 7.08 7.00
CA LEU A 399 -3.58 7.42 8.22
C LEU A 399 -2.59 8.56 8.01
N TRP A 400 -2.12 9.15 9.10
CA TRP A 400 -1.12 10.21 9.11
C TRP A 400 -0.18 10.14 10.32
N PHE A 401 1.03 10.69 10.16
CA PHE A 401 2.03 10.85 11.22
C PHE A 401 3.07 11.93 10.91
N ASP A 402 3.78 12.45 11.92
CA ASP A 402 4.81 13.50 11.80
C ASP A 402 6.26 13.04 11.95
#